data_AF-A0A291PCD9-F1
#
_entry.id   AF-A0A291PCD9-F1
#
_cell.length_a   1.000
_cell.length_b   1.000
_cell.length_c   1.000
_cell.angle_alpha   90.00
_cell.angle_beta   90.00
_cell.angle_gamma   90.00
#
_symmetry.space_group_name_H-M   'P 1'
#
loop_
_entity.id
_entity.type
_entity.pdbx_description
1 polymer ?
#
loop_
_entity_poly.entity_id
_entity_poly.type
_entity_poly.pdbx_seq_one_letter_code
_entity_poly.pdbx_strand_id
1 'polypeptide(L)' 'MPSHVRLALAVVAWLLAATAVTLPLAWGIHTRDWGVALMLAVPVAVYGLLWLGRGLEAWARTPPPPDGP' A
#
# COMPACT_ATOMS: atom_id res chain seq x y z
N MET A 1 2.06 -13.31 -17.47
CA MET A 1 2.25 -11.83 -17.52
C MET A 1 3.74 -11.53 -17.45
N PRO A 2 4.25 -10.58 -18.24
CA PRO A 2 5.63 -10.14 -18.12
C PRO A 2 5.89 -9.58 -16.71
N SER A 3 7.08 -9.83 -16.16
CA SER A 3 7.47 -9.39 -14.82
C SER A 3 7.36 -7.87 -14.62
N HIS A 4 7.65 -7.09 -15.67
CA HIS A 4 7.53 -5.63 -15.66
C HIS A 4 6.07 -5.15 -15.54
N VAL A 5 5.10 -5.85 -16.14
CA VAL A 5 3.68 -5.50 -16.03
C VAL A 5 3.16 -5.75 -14.60
N ARG A 6 3.57 -6.86 -13.98
CA ARG A 6 3.22 -7.16 -12.58
C ARG A 6 3.79 -6.13 -11.63
N LEU A 7 5.03 -5.71 -11.87
CA LEU A 7 5.69 -4.69 -11.05
C LEU A 7 5.01 -3.33 -11.22
N ALA A 8 4.66 -2.92 -12.45
CA ALA A 8 3.91 -1.70 -12.70
C ALA A 8 2.54 -1.72 -11.99
N LEU A 9 1.79 -2.83 -12.08
CA LEU A 9 0.51 -2.98 -11.38
C LEU A 9 0.67 -2.92 -9.85
N ALA A 10 1.71 -3.56 -9.30
CA ALA A 10 2.03 -3.48 -7.88
C ALA A 10 2.29 -2.04 -7.42
N VAL A 11 3.07 -1.28 -8.19
CA VAL A 11 3.37 0.13 -7.90
C VAL A 11 2.12 1.00 -7.98
N VAL A 12 1.31 0.86 -9.03
CA VAL A 12 0.07 1.64 -9.18
C VAL A 12 -0.92 1.31 -8.06
N ALA A 13 -1.11 0.02 -7.75
CA ALA A 13 -1.99 -0.40 -6.67
C ALA A 13 -1.52 0.16 -5.31
N TRP A 14 -0.21 0.13 -5.05
CA TRP A 14 0.35 0.67 -3.82
C TRP A 14 0.17 2.20 -3.73
N LEU A 15 0.43 2.94 -4.81
CA LEU A 15 0.25 4.38 -4.86
C LEU A 15 -1.21 4.80 -4.65
N LEU A 16 -2.15 4.07 -5.27
CA LEU A 16 -3.58 4.31 -5.06
C LEU A 16 -3.98 4.07 -3.61
N ALA A 17 -3.53 2.97 -3.00
CA ALA A 17 -3.78 2.69 -1.59
C ALA A 17 -3.18 3.77 -0.69
N ALA A 18 -1.94 4.18 -0.95
CA ALA A 18 -1.27 5.23 -0.19
C ALA A 18 -2.02 6.55 -0.27
N THR A 19 -2.45 6.94 -1.47
CA THR A 19 -3.21 8.18 -1.69
C THR A 19 -4.57 8.11 -1.02
N ALA A 20 -5.31 7.01 -1.19
CA ALA A 20 -6.62 6.80 -0.60
C ALA A 20 -6.62 6.81 0.93
N VAL A 21 -5.50 6.44 1.56
CA VAL A 21 -5.34 6.47 3.02
C VAL A 21 -4.85 7.84 3.49
N THR A 22 -3.83 8.41 2.85
CA THR A 22 -3.19 9.66 3.30
C THR A 22 -4.07 10.89 3.10
N LEU A 23 -4.84 10.97 2.01
CA LEU A 23 -5.76 12.10 1.76
C LEU A 23 -6.80 12.31 2.87
N PRO A 24 -7.60 11.30 3.27
CA PRO A 24 -8.60 11.48 4.33
C PRO A 24 -7.95 11.72 5.69
N LEU A 25 -6.78 11.15 5.95
CA LEU A 25 -5.98 11.45 7.16
C LEU A 25 -5.58 12.93 7.19
N ALA A 26 -4.99 13.45 6.11
CA ALA A 26 -4.59 14.85 6.00
C ALA A 26 -5.79 15.80 6.09
N TRP A 27 -6.90 15.45 5.42
CA TRP A 27 -8.16 16.19 5.52
C TRP A 27 -8.70 16.22 6.95
N GLY A 28 -8.69 15.07 7.63
CA GLY A 28 -9.14 14.93 9.01
C GLY A 28 -8.32 15.78 9.98
N ILE A 29 -7.00 15.79 9.85
CA ILE A 29 -6.11 16.65 10.64
C ILE A 29 -6.39 18.13 10.37
N HIS A 30 -6.63 18.49 9.10
CA HIS A 30 -6.85 19.88 8.72
C HIS A 30 -8.21 20.42 9.19
N THR A 31 -9.26 19.61 9.19
CA THR A 31 -10.64 20.07 9.47
C THR A 31 -11.15 19.74 10.86
N ARG A 32 -10.50 18.83 11.60
CA ARG A 32 -10.90 18.42 12.95
C ARG A 32 -9.68 18.48 13.85
N ASP A 33 -9.79 19.11 15.02
CA ASP A 33 -8.73 19.13 16.06
C ASP A 33 -8.52 17.76 16.73
N TRP A 34 -8.79 16.65 16.02
CA TRP A 34 -8.70 15.27 16.50
C TRP A 34 -7.26 14.75 16.45
N GLY A 35 -6.27 15.63 16.54
CA GLY A 35 -4.85 15.33 16.36
C GLY A 35 -4.37 14.13 17.20
N VAL A 36 -4.89 13.96 18.41
CA VAL A 36 -4.57 12.81 19.29
C VAL A 36 -5.12 11.49 18.75
N ALA A 37 -6.38 11.45 18.31
CA ALA A 37 -6.97 10.24 17.74
C ALA A 37 -6.30 9.88 16.41
N LEU A 38 -5.96 10.88 15.59
CA LEU A 38 -5.23 10.70 14.35
C LEU A 38 -3.78 10.26 14.58
N MET A 39 -3.10 10.73 15.63
CA MET A 39 -1.76 10.26 16.02
C MET A 39 -1.72 8.76 16.32
N LEU A 40 -2.80 8.18 16.83
CA LEU A 40 -2.91 6.73 17.03
C LEU A 40 -3.27 5.99 15.74
N ALA A 41 -4.06 6.61 14.87
CA ALA A 41 -4.46 6.02 13.59
C ALA A 41 -3.31 5.99 12.55
N VAL A 42 -2.45 7.02 12.54
CA VAL A 42 -1.30 7.14 11.63
C VAL A 42 -0.38 5.92 11.65
N PRO A 43 0.15 5.44 12.80
CA PRO A 43 1.05 4.30 12.81
C PRO A 43 0.39 3.02 12.30
N VAL A 44 -0.91 2.81 12.58
CA VAL A 44 -1.67 1.68 12.03
C VAL A 44 -1.81 1.80 10.51
N ALA A 45 -2.13 3.00 10.01
CA ALA A 45 -2.24 3.26 8.58
C ALA A 45 -0.90 3.05 7.85
N VAL A 46 0.20 3.56 8.41
CA VAL A 46 1.55 3.38 7.88
C VAL A 46 1.94 1.90 7.89
N TYR A 47 1.70 1.19 8.99
CA TYR A 47 1.96 -0.24 9.07
C TYR A 47 1.17 -1.03 8.02
N GLY A 48 -0.11 -0.70 7.84
CA GLY A 48 -0.96 -1.28 6.79
C GLY A 48 -0.40 -1.06 5.39
N LEU A 49 0.06 0.16 5.07
CA LEU A 49 0.72 0.47 3.79
C LEU A 49 2.01 -0.32 3.58
N LEU A 50 2.85 -0.42 4.62
CA LEU A 50 4.10 -1.16 4.56
C LEU A 50 3.84 -2.64 4.33
N TRP A 51 2.86 -3.21 5.05
CA TRP A 51 2.44 -4.59 4.88
C TRP A 51 1.91 -4.86 3.47
N LEU A 52 1.05 -3.98 2.94
CA LEU A 52 0.57 -4.05 1.56
C LEU A 52 1.70 -3.97 0.54
N GLY A 53 2.64 -3.05 0.72
CA GLY A 53 3.81 -2.91 -0.15
C GLY A 53 4.66 -4.18 -0.19
N ARG A 54 4.93 -4.78 0.97
CA ARG A 54 5.68 -6.04 1.05
C ARG A 54 4.94 -7.22 0.43
N GLY A 55 3.61 -7.27 0.58
CA GLY A 55 2.77 -8.28 -0.07
C GLY A 55 2.79 -8.15 -1.60
N LEU A 56 2.65 -6.92 -2.10
CA LEU A 56 2.70 -6.61 -3.53
C LEU A 56 4.07 -6.87 -4.14
N GLU A 57 5.14 -6.56 -3.41
CA GLU A 57 6.52 -6.87 -3.81
C GLU A 57 6.75 -8.38 -3.87
N ALA A 58 6.36 -9.12 -2.83
CA ALA A 58 6.46 -10.58 -2.80
C ALA A 58 5.67 -11.21 -3.96
N TRP A 59 4.46 -10.72 -4.21
CA TRP A 59 3.67 -11.13 -5.35
C TRP A 59 4.40 -10.83 -6.66
N ALA A 60 4.82 -9.59 -6.91
CA ALA A 60 5.46 -9.18 -8.15
C ALA A 60 6.72 -10.02 -8.46
N ARG A 61 7.47 -10.44 -7.44
CA ARG A 61 8.68 -11.25 -7.55
C ARG A 61 8.45 -12.76 -7.60
N THR A 62 7.22 -13.25 -7.35
CA THR A 62 6.94 -14.70 -7.37
C THR A 62 7.17 -15.25 -8.78
N PRO A 63 8.13 -16.18 -8.99
CA PRO A 63 8.38 -16.78 -10.30
C PRO A 63 7.16 -17.58 -10.79
N PRO A 64 6.95 -17.71 -12.11
CA PRO A 64 5.99 -18.67 -12.65
C PRO A 64 6.31 -20.08 -12.11
N PRO A 65 5.30 -20.94 -11.85
CA PRO A 65 5.54 -22.34 -11.50
C PRO A 65 6.45 -22.98 -12.55
N PRO A 66 7.41 -23.84 -12.16
CA PRO A 66 8.17 -24.59 -13.14
C PRO A 66 7.20 -25.43 -13.97
N ASP A 67 7.30 -25.31 -15.29
CA ASP A 67 6.60 -26.21 -16.21
C ASP A 67 7.01 -27.64 -15.82
N GLY A 68 6.05 -28.42 -15.32
CA GLY A 68 6.27 -29.80 -14.89
C GLY A 68 6.75 -30.69 -16.03
N PRO A 69 7.32 -31.87 -15.71
CA PRO A 69 8.07 -32.72 -16.65
C PRO A 69 7.30 -33.13 -17.90
#